data_AF-A0A2J7ZYL1-F1
#
_entry.id   AF-A0A2J7ZYL1-F1
#
_cell.length_a   1.000
_cell.length_b   1.000
_cell.length_c   1.000
_cell.angle_alpha   90.00
_cell.angle_beta   90.00
_cell.angle_gamma   90.00
#
_symmetry.space_group_name_H-M   'P 1'
#
loop_
_entity.id
_entity.type
_entity.pdbx_description
1 polymer ?
#
loop_
_entity_poly.entity_id
_entity_poly.type
_entity_poly.pdbx_seq_one_letter_code
_entity_poly.pdbx_strand_id
1 'polypeptide(L)'
;HVTELVCFVVFLFRLRHNALLSPDNASVLVAFPLSVLVLLMRPLLPGRQWARLVLAYRLPRYLCSMTAKGLIAFGGFPAPPGLQSHLLGVGLLLTEGLLLPASALLPPITAAVVHSVLQCLTGCMLLRLGASQATALAVGLRAALAGTLTSVVCHTFMRARFAHRQCNTAQQQTVPLGGAAKTKQE
;
A
#
# COMPACT_ATOMS: atom_id res chain seq x y z
N HIS A 1 2.32 -0.22 8.05
CA HIS A 1 2.92 -1.06 9.11
C HIS A 1 2.02 -2.19 9.57
N VAL A 2 0.76 -1.95 9.97
CA VAL A 2 -0.18 -3.03 10.30
C VAL A 2 -0.36 -4.00 9.12
N THR A 3 -0.51 -3.48 7.90
CA THR A 3 -0.62 -4.31 6.69
C THR A 3 0.61 -5.22 6.48
N GLU A 4 1.83 -4.67 6.59
CA GLU A 4 3.06 -5.47 6.42
C GLU A 4 3.20 -6.54 7.52
N LEU A 5 2.81 -6.23 8.75
CA LEU A 5 2.82 -7.17 9.87
C LEU A 5 1.82 -8.31 9.66
N VAL A 6 0.57 -7.99 9.29
CA VAL A 6 -0.48 -9.00 9.00
C VAL A 6 -0.04 -9.89 7.85
N CYS A 7 0.44 -9.29 6.77
CA CYS A 7 0.95 -10.02 5.63
C CYS A 7 2.13 -10.92 6.03
N PHE A 8 3.08 -10.44 6.86
CA PHE A 8 4.22 -11.22 7.34
C PHE A 8 3.79 -12.40 8.23
N VAL A 9 2.85 -12.18 9.14
CA VAL A 9 2.28 -13.25 9.98
C VAL A 9 1.62 -14.32 9.12
N VAL A 10 0.81 -13.93 8.13
CA VAL A 10 0.20 -14.87 7.18
C VAL A 10 1.26 -15.65 6.39
N PHE A 11 2.34 -14.99 5.97
CA PHE A 11 3.47 -15.65 5.33
C PHE A 11 4.11 -16.69 6.26
N LEU A 12 4.44 -16.35 7.50
CA LEU A 12 5.00 -17.27 8.49
C LEU A 12 4.08 -18.48 8.76
N PHE A 13 2.76 -18.27 8.83
CA PHE A 13 1.80 -19.37 8.97
C PHE A 13 1.81 -20.31 7.75
N ARG A 14 1.95 -19.77 6.54
CA ARG A 14 2.08 -20.58 5.32
C ARG A 14 3.40 -21.35 5.26
N LEU A 15 4.49 -20.76 5.77
CA LEU A 15 5.78 -21.44 5.87
C LEU A 15 5.76 -22.66 6.79
N ARG A 16 4.89 -22.66 7.80
CA ARG A 16 4.77 -23.79 8.75
C ARG A 16 4.15 -25.04 8.10
N HIS A 17 3.33 -24.87 7.06
CA HIS A 17 2.57 -25.96 6.45
C HIS A 17 3.10 -26.41 5.08
N ASN A 18 3.87 -25.57 4.38
CA ASN A 18 4.38 -25.87 3.04
C ASN A 18 5.91 -25.67 2.98
N ALA A 19 6.59 -26.49 2.16
CA ALA A 19 8.02 -26.33 1.91
C ALA A 19 8.33 -24.92 1.38
N LEU A 20 9.23 -24.21 2.08
CA LEU A 20 9.68 -22.85 1.78
C LEU A 20 10.06 -22.63 0.30
N LEU A 21 10.66 -23.65 -0.32
CA LEU A 21 11.17 -23.61 -1.70
C LEU A 21 10.21 -24.22 -2.72
N SER A 22 8.93 -24.46 -2.38
CA SER A 22 7.95 -24.90 -3.36
C SER A 22 7.69 -23.81 -4.41
N PRO A 23 7.58 -24.16 -5.70
CA PRO A 23 7.19 -23.22 -6.76
C PRO A 23 5.86 -22.49 -6.47
N ASP A 24 4.96 -23.09 -5.70
CA ASP A 24 3.68 -22.48 -5.27
C ASP A 24 3.86 -21.22 -4.41
N ASN A 25 5.02 -21.11 -3.75
CA ASN A 25 5.35 -19.99 -2.87
C ASN A 25 6.21 -18.93 -3.56
N ALA A 26 6.68 -19.15 -4.80
CA ALA A 26 7.58 -18.24 -5.50
C ALA A 26 7.01 -16.83 -5.68
N SER A 27 5.72 -16.73 -6.07
CA SER A 27 5.04 -15.44 -6.22
C SER A 27 4.92 -14.68 -4.88
N VAL A 28 4.72 -15.41 -3.78
CA VAL A 28 4.67 -14.85 -2.43
C VAL A 28 6.06 -14.40 -1.98
N LEU A 29 7.09 -15.22 -2.21
CA LEU A 29 8.48 -14.89 -1.90
C LEU A 29 9.03 -13.68 -2.67
N VAL A 30 8.44 -13.33 -3.81
CA VAL A 30 8.82 -12.12 -4.55
C VAL A 30 8.05 -10.89 -4.07
N ALA A 31 6.80 -11.06 -3.63
CA ALA A 31 5.96 -9.96 -3.15
C ALA A 31 6.38 -9.43 -1.76
N PHE A 32 6.98 -10.29 -0.93
CA PHE A 32 7.12 -10.07 0.51
C PHE A 32 8.45 -9.53 1.08
N PRO A 33 9.64 -9.88 0.56
CA PRO A 33 10.89 -9.77 1.32
C PRO A 33 11.26 -8.31 1.58
N LEU A 34 10.93 -7.44 0.64
CA LEU A 34 11.15 -6.01 0.75
C LEU A 34 10.30 -5.35 1.86
N SER A 35 9.06 -5.82 2.06
CA SER A 35 8.18 -5.27 3.11
C SER A 35 8.63 -5.69 4.49
N VAL A 36 9.13 -6.93 4.61
CA VAL A 36 9.73 -7.46 5.84
C VAL A 36 11.02 -6.73 6.17
N LEU A 37 11.90 -6.55 5.18
CA LEU A 37 13.16 -5.83 5.34
C LEU A 37 12.92 -4.40 5.85
N VAL A 38 11.96 -3.69 5.24
CA VAL A 38 11.59 -2.34 5.71
C VAL A 38 11.10 -2.42 7.15
N LEU A 39 10.20 -3.34 7.51
CA LEU A 39 9.72 -3.46 8.89
C LEU A 39 10.85 -3.71 9.90
N LEU A 40 11.82 -4.58 9.55
CA LEU A 40 12.99 -4.91 10.38
C LEU A 40 13.97 -3.74 10.52
N MET A 41 14.02 -2.83 9.54
CA MET A 41 14.84 -1.62 9.61
C MET A 41 14.28 -0.55 10.54
N ARG A 42 13.02 -0.65 10.97
CA ARG A 42 12.37 0.34 11.85
C ARG A 42 13.10 0.58 13.18
N PRO A 43 13.48 -0.44 13.97
CA PRO A 43 14.23 -0.23 15.22
C PRO A 43 15.66 0.28 15.00
N LEU A 44 16.21 0.10 13.79
CA LEU A 44 17.60 0.43 13.47
C LEU A 44 17.80 1.87 12.98
N LEU A 45 16.73 2.53 12.51
CA LEU A 45 16.82 3.83 11.84
C LEU A 45 16.21 4.97 12.66
N PRO A 46 16.91 6.12 12.77
CA PRO A 46 16.35 7.36 13.31
C PRO A 46 15.11 7.80 12.53
N GLY A 47 14.15 8.45 13.19
CA GLY A 47 12.84 8.79 12.60
C GLY A 47 12.88 9.52 11.25
N ARG A 48 13.86 10.41 11.03
CA ARG A 48 14.04 11.12 9.74
C ARG A 48 14.56 10.21 8.62
N GLN A 49 15.44 9.25 8.95
CA GLN A 49 15.96 8.28 7.97
C GLN A 49 14.88 7.24 7.64
N TRP A 50 14.15 6.79 8.67
CA TRP A 50 12.98 5.93 8.52
C TRP A 50 11.94 6.54 7.57
N ALA A 51 11.58 7.82 7.76
CA ALA A 51 10.62 8.50 6.89
C ALA A 51 11.08 8.54 5.42
N ARG A 52 12.38 8.80 5.17
CA ARG A 52 12.96 8.77 3.83
C ARG A 52 12.92 7.38 3.20
N LEU A 53 13.23 6.35 3.99
CA LEU A 53 13.15 4.96 3.54
C LEU A 53 11.71 4.59 3.15
N VAL A 54 10.73 4.92 4.00
CA VAL A 54 9.31 4.67 3.72
C VAL A 54 8.85 5.38 2.46
N LEU A 55 9.31 6.60 2.21
CA LEU A 55 9.04 7.35 0.97
C LEU A 55 9.63 6.66 -0.26
N ALA A 56 10.91 6.30 -0.20
CA ALA A 56 11.59 5.59 -1.28
C ALA A 56 10.96 4.21 -1.57
N TYR A 57 10.36 3.58 -0.55
CA TYR A 57 9.77 2.26 -0.64
C TYR A 57 8.36 2.21 -1.27
N ARG A 58 7.73 3.37 -1.51
CA ARG A 58 6.35 3.43 -2.03
C ARG A 58 6.20 2.75 -3.39
N LEU A 59 7.09 3.05 -4.33
CA LEU A 59 7.05 2.49 -5.69
C LEU A 59 7.53 1.03 -5.73
N PRO A 60 8.64 0.64 -5.08
CA PRO A 60 9.07 -0.76 -4.99
C PRO A 60 7.97 -1.72 -4.52
N ARG A 61 7.11 -1.29 -3.58
CA ARG A 61 5.98 -2.12 -3.11
C ARG A 61 5.02 -2.52 -4.24
N TYR A 62 4.73 -1.58 -5.15
CA TYR A 62 3.91 -1.89 -6.32
C TYR A 62 4.65 -2.79 -7.29
N LEU A 63 5.94 -2.54 -7.53
CA LEU A 63 6.75 -3.37 -8.41
C LEU A 63 6.75 -4.83 -7.93
N CYS A 64 6.96 -5.09 -6.64
CA CYS A 64 6.87 -6.45 -6.08
C CYS A 64 5.51 -7.11 -6.36
N SER A 65 4.43 -6.35 -6.18
CA SER A 65 3.06 -6.85 -6.43
C SER A 65 2.83 -7.13 -7.92
N MET A 66 3.35 -6.26 -8.80
CA MET A 66 3.29 -6.43 -10.26
C MET A 66 4.11 -7.63 -10.71
N THR A 67 5.34 -7.79 -10.20
CA THR A 67 6.21 -8.93 -10.52
C THR A 67 5.55 -10.23 -10.09
N ALA A 68 4.98 -10.31 -8.88
CA ALA A 68 4.27 -11.50 -8.41
C ALA A 68 3.10 -11.88 -9.34
N LYS A 69 2.32 -10.91 -9.81
CA LYS A 69 1.26 -11.15 -10.79
C LYS A 69 1.81 -11.53 -12.16
N GLY A 70 2.90 -10.90 -12.60
CA GLY A 70 3.56 -11.21 -13.87
C GLY A 70 4.12 -12.63 -13.93
N LEU A 71 4.65 -13.14 -12.81
CA LEU A 71 5.12 -14.52 -12.70
C LEU A 71 3.97 -15.53 -12.95
N ILE A 72 2.78 -15.25 -12.41
CA ILE A 72 1.62 -16.11 -12.62
C ILE A 72 1.06 -15.88 -14.03
N ALA A 73 0.79 -14.63 -14.41
CA ALA A 73 0.16 -14.24 -15.68
C ALA A 73 0.97 -14.64 -16.92
N PHE A 74 2.28 -14.47 -16.89
CA PHE A 74 3.16 -14.71 -18.05
C PHE A 74 4.20 -15.80 -17.77
N GLY A 75 4.79 -15.81 -16.58
CA GLY A 75 5.87 -16.75 -16.22
C GLY A 75 5.46 -18.21 -16.00
N GLY A 76 4.16 -18.51 -15.94
CA GLY A 76 3.67 -19.89 -15.75
C GLY A 76 3.91 -20.48 -14.38
N PHE A 77 4.19 -19.63 -13.39
CA PHE A 77 4.25 -20.06 -12.00
C PHE A 77 2.86 -20.47 -11.52
N PRO A 78 2.76 -21.54 -10.71
CA PRO A 78 1.50 -21.94 -10.11
C PRO A 78 0.96 -20.84 -9.21
N ALA A 79 -0.36 -20.65 -9.24
CA ALA A 79 -1.02 -19.74 -8.33
C ALA A 79 -1.08 -20.34 -6.92
N PRO A 80 -0.77 -19.55 -5.87
CA PRO A 80 -0.89 -20.03 -4.51
C PRO A 80 -2.34 -20.41 -4.18
N PRO A 81 -2.55 -21.39 -3.29
CA PRO A 81 -3.89 -21.86 -2.93
C PRO A 81 -4.73 -20.72 -2.35
N GLY A 82 -6.00 -20.66 -2.78
CA GLY A 82 -6.97 -19.63 -2.39
C GLY A 82 -6.77 -18.27 -3.08
N LEU A 83 -5.84 -18.14 -4.03
CA LEU A 83 -5.65 -16.87 -4.74
C LEU A 83 -6.88 -16.50 -5.56
N GLN A 84 -7.47 -17.43 -6.30
CA GLN A 84 -8.62 -17.14 -7.16
C GLN A 84 -9.83 -16.64 -6.37
N SER A 85 -10.16 -17.26 -5.23
CA SER A 85 -11.25 -16.81 -4.36
C SER A 85 -10.94 -15.43 -3.73
N HIS A 86 -9.68 -15.17 -3.39
CA HIS A 86 -9.24 -13.85 -2.92
C HIS A 86 -9.40 -12.77 -4.00
N LEU A 87 -9.00 -13.06 -5.24
CA LEU A 87 -9.05 -12.12 -6.36
C LEU A 87 -10.49 -11.77 -6.78
N LEU A 88 -11.37 -12.77 -6.83
CA LEU A 88 -12.78 -12.59 -7.20
C LEU A 88 -13.59 -11.95 -6.07
N GLY A 89 -13.20 -12.17 -4.81
CA GLY A 89 -13.90 -11.67 -3.63
C GLY A 89 -13.55 -10.22 -3.24
N VAL A 90 -13.96 -9.85 -2.03
CA VAL A 90 -13.69 -8.55 -1.39
C VAL A 90 -12.20 -8.40 -1.01
N GLY A 91 -11.47 -9.51 -0.93
CA GLY A 91 -10.05 -9.53 -0.59
C GLY A 91 -9.22 -8.61 -1.47
N LEU A 92 -9.37 -8.69 -2.78
CA LEU A 92 -8.68 -7.81 -3.73
C LEU A 92 -8.99 -6.33 -3.53
N LEU A 93 -10.27 -5.99 -3.28
CA LEU A 93 -10.69 -4.60 -3.05
C LEU A 93 -10.06 -4.05 -1.77
N LEU A 94 -9.98 -4.85 -0.71
CA LEU A 94 -9.33 -4.44 0.53
C LEU A 94 -7.82 -4.30 0.35
N THR A 95 -7.16 -5.26 -0.29
CA THR A 95 -5.69 -5.26 -0.41
C THR A 95 -5.20 -4.24 -1.42
N GLU A 96 -5.71 -4.28 -2.65
CA GLU A 96 -5.25 -3.44 -3.76
C GLU A 96 -6.07 -2.17 -3.95
N GLY A 97 -7.35 -2.19 -3.58
CA GLY A 97 -8.22 -1.02 -3.67
C GLY A 97 -8.10 -0.07 -2.48
N LEU A 98 -7.77 -0.56 -1.28
CA LEU A 98 -7.75 0.27 -0.06
C LEU A 98 -6.37 0.31 0.60
N LEU A 99 -5.84 -0.84 1.05
CA LEU A 99 -4.65 -0.89 1.90
C LEU A 99 -3.37 -0.48 1.15
N LEU A 100 -3.15 -1.02 -0.03
CA LEU A 100 -1.99 -0.69 -0.87
C LEU A 100 -1.94 0.81 -1.24
N PRO A 101 -3.01 1.43 -1.78
CA PRO A 101 -3.02 2.86 -2.10
C PRO A 101 -2.93 3.76 -0.89
N ALA A 102 -3.66 3.46 0.20
CA ALA A 102 -3.59 4.24 1.43
C ALA A 102 -2.18 4.19 2.07
N SER A 103 -1.50 3.04 1.98
CA SER A 103 -0.15 2.87 2.55
C SER A 103 0.94 3.51 1.70
N ALA A 104 0.81 3.48 0.38
CA ALA A 104 1.85 3.97 -0.52
C ALA A 104 1.71 5.46 -0.84
N LEU A 105 0.50 6.04 -0.86
CA LEU A 105 0.28 7.49 -1.02
C LEU A 105 1.15 8.10 -2.15
N LEU A 106 1.18 7.42 -3.30
CA LEU A 106 1.91 7.89 -4.48
C LEU A 106 1.31 9.21 -4.99
N PRO A 107 2.08 10.05 -5.71
CA PRO A 107 1.52 11.19 -6.43
C PRO A 107 0.36 10.72 -7.32
N PRO A 108 -0.74 11.49 -7.45
CA PRO A 108 -1.98 11.01 -8.08
C PRO A 108 -1.79 10.51 -9.51
N ILE A 109 -0.95 11.18 -10.31
CA ILE A 109 -0.61 10.76 -11.68
C ILE A 109 0.12 9.41 -11.66
N THR A 110 1.15 9.29 -10.83
CA THR A 110 1.91 8.03 -10.66
C THR A 110 1.01 6.91 -10.15
N ALA A 111 0.11 7.21 -9.21
CA ALA A 111 -0.85 6.25 -8.68
C ALA A 111 -1.78 5.72 -9.77
N ALA A 112 -2.33 6.61 -10.61
CA ALA A 112 -3.20 6.22 -11.72
C ALA A 112 -2.48 5.28 -12.71
N VAL A 113 -1.25 5.64 -13.13
CA VAL A 113 -0.45 4.80 -14.04
C VAL A 113 -0.16 3.44 -13.41
N VAL A 114 0.34 3.44 -12.18
CA VAL A 114 0.72 2.21 -11.45
C VAL A 114 -0.49 1.32 -11.19
N HIS A 115 -1.65 1.89 -10.85
CA HIS A 115 -2.89 1.12 -10.66
C HIS A 115 -3.39 0.53 -11.96
N SER A 116 -3.38 1.28 -13.06
CA SER A 116 -3.77 0.77 -14.38
C SER A 116 -2.91 -0.42 -14.80
N VAL A 117 -1.58 -0.30 -14.66
CA VAL A 117 -0.66 -1.40 -14.97
C VAL A 117 -0.90 -2.60 -14.03
N LEU A 118 -1.05 -2.36 -12.73
CA LEU A 118 -1.29 -3.42 -11.76
C LEU A 118 -2.59 -4.18 -12.05
N GLN A 119 -3.67 -3.46 -12.39
CA GLN A 119 -4.96 -4.08 -12.67
C GLN A 119 -5.01 -4.76 -14.05
N CYS A 120 -4.25 -4.28 -15.02
CA CYS A 120 -4.01 -5.01 -16.26
C CYS A 120 -3.37 -6.37 -15.97
N LEU A 121 -2.30 -6.40 -15.15
CA LEU A 121 -1.65 -7.65 -14.71
C LEU A 121 -2.60 -8.54 -13.91
N THR A 122 -3.46 -7.97 -13.06
CA THR A 122 -4.51 -8.73 -12.35
C THR A 122 -5.48 -9.38 -13.32
N GLY A 123 -5.92 -8.65 -14.36
CA GLY A 123 -6.78 -9.19 -15.42
C GLY A 123 -6.12 -10.34 -16.18
N CYS A 124 -4.87 -10.15 -16.65
CA CYS A 124 -4.11 -11.21 -17.32
C CYS A 124 -3.94 -12.46 -16.44
N MET A 125 -3.64 -12.26 -15.16
CA MET A 125 -3.54 -13.36 -14.19
C MET A 125 -4.88 -14.08 -14.02
N LEU A 126 -6.00 -13.37 -13.91
CA LEU A 126 -7.33 -13.98 -13.79
C LEU A 126 -7.72 -14.78 -15.02
N LEU A 127 -7.44 -14.26 -16.22
CA LEU A 127 -7.66 -14.99 -17.47
C LEU A 127 -6.86 -16.31 -17.49
N ARG A 128 -5.60 -16.27 -17.04
CA ARG A 128 -4.76 -17.47 -16.94
C ARG A 128 -5.25 -18.47 -15.90
N LEU A 129 -5.98 -18.02 -14.89
CA LEU A 129 -6.65 -18.87 -13.90
C LEU A 129 -8.04 -19.34 -14.36
N GLY A 130 -8.41 -19.12 -15.62
CA GLY A 130 -9.66 -19.60 -16.21
C GLY A 130 -10.87 -18.72 -15.93
N ALA A 131 -10.69 -17.48 -15.46
CA ALA A 131 -11.80 -16.54 -15.33
C ALA A 131 -12.29 -16.06 -16.72
N SER A 132 -13.58 -15.74 -16.83
CA SER A 132 -14.11 -15.13 -18.05
C SER A 132 -13.55 -13.72 -18.27
N GLN A 133 -13.52 -13.25 -19.52
CA GLN A 133 -13.10 -11.89 -19.87
C GLN A 133 -13.92 -10.82 -19.15
N ALA A 134 -15.25 -11.00 -19.09
CA ALA A 134 -16.15 -10.09 -18.39
C ALA A 134 -15.80 -10.02 -16.89
N THR A 135 -15.53 -11.17 -16.25
CA THR A 135 -15.11 -11.23 -14.85
C THR A 135 -13.77 -10.53 -14.63
N ALA A 136 -12.76 -10.82 -15.46
CA ALA A 136 -11.44 -10.22 -15.35
C ALA A 136 -11.49 -8.69 -15.50
N LEU A 137 -12.26 -8.18 -16.46
CA LEU A 137 -12.48 -6.75 -16.67
C LEU A 137 -13.23 -6.11 -15.50
N ALA A 138 -14.33 -6.70 -15.05
CA ALA A 138 -15.11 -6.17 -13.93
C ALA A 138 -14.27 -6.10 -12.64
N VAL A 139 -13.47 -7.15 -12.39
CA VAL A 139 -12.59 -7.23 -11.22
C VAL A 139 -11.42 -6.24 -11.30
N GLY A 140 -10.81 -6.08 -12.47
CA GLY A 140 -9.77 -5.08 -12.68
C GLY A 140 -10.30 -3.65 -12.54
N LEU A 141 -11.46 -3.36 -13.14
CA LEU A 141 -12.07 -2.03 -13.11
C LEU A 141 -12.49 -1.63 -11.69
N ARG A 142 -13.17 -2.50 -10.96
CA ARG A 142 -13.56 -2.21 -9.56
C ARG A 142 -12.34 -1.94 -8.67
N ALA A 143 -11.25 -2.67 -8.86
CA ALA A 143 -10.03 -2.50 -8.08
C ALA A 143 -9.27 -1.22 -8.47
N ALA A 144 -9.24 -0.87 -9.75
CA ALA A 144 -8.66 0.38 -10.24
C ALA A 144 -9.44 1.60 -9.70
N LEU A 145 -10.78 1.55 -9.77
CA LEU A 145 -11.65 2.59 -9.23
C LEU A 145 -11.46 2.74 -7.71
N ALA A 146 -11.54 1.65 -6.95
CA ALA A 146 -11.31 1.67 -5.51
C ALA A 146 -9.92 2.24 -5.17
N GLY A 147 -8.89 1.83 -5.90
CA GLY A 147 -7.52 2.26 -5.67
C GLY A 147 -7.31 3.76 -5.91
N THR A 148 -7.85 4.26 -7.02
CA THR A 148 -7.79 5.68 -7.37
C THR A 148 -8.60 6.54 -6.40
N LEU A 149 -9.82 6.14 -6.06
CA LEU A 149 -10.67 6.80 -5.06
C LEU A 149 -9.96 6.88 -3.71
N THR A 150 -9.41 5.77 -3.21
CA THR A 150 -8.66 5.77 -1.95
C THR A 150 -7.48 6.72 -1.99
N SER A 151 -6.70 6.72 -3.07
CA SER A 151 -5.57 7.64 -3.23
C SER A 151 -6.02 9.11 -3.17
N VAL A 152 -7.09 9.47 -3.90
CA VAL A 152 -7.65 10.82 -3.90
C VAL A 152 -8.12 11.22 -2.50
N VAL A 153 -8.91 10.36 -1.83
CA VAL A 153 -9.42 10.63 -0.48
C VAL A 153 -8.28 10.80 0.53
N CYS A 154 -7.23 9.97 0.47
CA CYS A 154 -6.10 10.12 1.36
C CYS A 154 -5.33 11.42 1.09
N HIS A 155 -5.15 11.81 -0.17
CA HIS A 155 -4.49 13.09 -0.53
C HIS A 155 -5.31 14.30 -0.09
N THR A 156 -6.62 14.30 -0.32
CA THR A 156 -7.50 15.42 0.11
C THR A 156 -7.53 15.53 1.63
N PHE A 157 -7.66 14.40 2.33
CA PHE A 157 -7.61 14.36 3.79
C PHE A 157 -6.29 14.91 4.35
N MET A 158 -5.15 14.48 3.80
CA MET A 158 -3.85 14.99 4.23
C MET A 158 -3.70 16.48 3.96
N ARG A 159 -4.10 16.96 2.76
CA ARG A 159 -4.05 18.38 2.42
C ARG A 159 -4.90 19.23 3.37
N ALA A 160 -6.14 18.82 3.63
CA ALA A 160 -7.02 19.51 4.56
C ALA A 160 -6.42 19.56 5.98
N ARG A 161 -5.84 18.45 6.44
CA ARG A 161 -5.21 18.37 7.76
C ARG A 161 -3.95 19.22 7.88
N PHE A 162 -3.14 19.30 6.82
CA PHE A 162 -1.98 20.19 6.80
C PHE A 162 -2.40 21.66 6.80
N ALA A 163 -3.39 22.05 6.00
CA ALA A 163 -3.93 23.41 5.98
C ALA A 163 -4.46 23.82 7.36
N HIS A 164 -5.26 22.97 8.01
CA HIS A 164 -5.77 23.21 9.36
C HIS A 164 -4.64 23.38 10.40
N ARG A 165 -3.57 22.58 10.31
CA ARG A 165 -2.41 22.73 11.20
C ARG A 165 -1.66 24.03 10.96
N GLN A 166 -1.51 24.45 9.70
CA GLN A 166 -0.84 25.71 9.35
C GLN A 166 -1.63 26.92 9.86
N CYS A 167 -2.95 26.94 9.69
CA CYS A 167 -3.82 27.98 10.23
C CYS A 167 -3.72 28.07 11.77
N ASN A 168 -3.77 26.94 12.47
CA ASN A 168 -3.67 26.93 13.94
C ASN A 168 -2.29 27.38 14.44
N THR A 169 -1.21 27.03 13.72
CA THR A 169 0.15 27.47 14.08
C THR A 169 0.34 28.97 13.85
N ALA A 170 -0.22 29.51 12.75
CA ALA A 170 -0.20 30.94 12.47
C ALA A 170 -0.99 31.73 13.54
N GLN A 171 -2.13 31.23 13.98
CA GLN A 171 -2.90 31.83 15.08
C GLN A 171 -2.14 31.82 16.43
N GLN A 172 -1.37 30.78 16.72
CA GLN A 172 -0.54 30.73 17.95
C GLN A 172 0.63 31.73 17.92
N GLN A 173 1.13 32.09 16.74
CA GLN A 173 2.19 33.10 16.60
C GLN A 173 1.67 34.55 16.65
N THR A 174 0.37 34.78 16.38
CA THR A 174 -0.24 36.12 16.42
C THR A 174 -0.85 36.50 17.77
N VAL A 175 -0.79 35.64 18.80
CA VAL A 175 -1.09 36.05 20.17
C VAL A 175 0.18 36.70 20.74
N PRO A 176 0.26 38.03 20.86
CA PRO A 176 1.41 38.66 21.51
C PRO A 176 1.48 38.17 22.96
N LEU A 177 2.70 37.97 23.47
CA LEU A 177 3.02 37.88 24.89
C LEU A 177 2.71 39.20 25.65
N GLY A 178 1.62 39.88 25.28
CA GLY A 178 1.08 41.07 25.94
C GLY A 178 0.30 40.67 27.18
N GLY A 179 1.01 40.17 28.18
CA GLY A 179 0.42 39.75 29.45
C GLY A 179 1.38 39.79 30.62
N ALA A 180 2.49 40.54 30.54
CA ALA A 180 3.22 40.96 31.73
C ALA A 180 2.51 42.19 32.29
N ALA A 181 1.58 41.94 33.21
CA ALA A 181 0.82 42.94 33.93
C ALA A 181 1.75 43.99 34.56
N LYS A 182 1.50 45.26 34.24
CA LYS A 182 1.87 46.38 35.10
C LYS A 182 1.21 46.17 36.47
N THR A 183 2.00 46.15 37.52
CA THR A 183 1.68 46.56 38.91
C THR A 183 2.98 46.35 39.69
N LYS A 184 3.64 47.36 40.27
CA LYS A 184 3.14 48.42 41.13
C LYS A 184 4.01 49.68 41.03
N GLN A 185 3.33 50.83 41.03
CA GLN A 185 3.83 52.04 41.67
C GLN A 185 3.89 51.79 43.18
N GLU A 186 5.00 52.12 43.81
CA GLU A 186 5.14 53.07 44.94
C GLU A 186 6.59 53.06 45.42
#